data_AF-A0A319CLM9-F1
#
_entry.id   AF-A0A319CLM9-F1
#
_cell.length_a   1.000
_cell.length_b   1.000
_cell.length_c   1.000
_cell.angle_alpha   90.00
_cell.angle_beta   90.00
_cell.angle_gamma   90.00
#
_symmetry.space_group_name_H-M   'P 1'
#
loop_
_entity.id
_entity.type
_entity.pdbx_description
1 polymer ?
#
loop_
_entity_poly.entity_id
_entity_poly.type
_entity_poly.pdbx_seq_one_letter_code
_entity_poly.pdbx_strand_id
1 'polypeptide(L)' 'MKFSIFATLAFLGLALASPAANSASNTATLPSGATCNKDGSMGNCQSGLCVQEENASTGTCQ' A
#
# COMPACT_ATOMS: atom_id res chain seq x y z
N MET A 1 -33.15 36.05 6.60
CA MET A 1 -31.94 35.26 6.91
C MET A 1 -31.78 34.24 5.80
N LYS A 2 -30.80 34.42 4.93
CA LYS A 2 -30.56 33.64 3.70
C LYS A 2 -29.83 32.34 4.03
N PHE A 3 -30.59 31.33 4.42
CA PHE A 3 -30.12 29.95 4.48
C PHE A 3 -30.26 29.35 3.08
N SER A 4 -29.17 28.87 2.47
CA SER A 4 -29.17 27.76 1.46
C SER A 4 -27.84 27.58 0.70
N ILE A 5 -26.79 28.38 0.94
CA ILE A 5 -25.53 28.25 0.17
C ILE A 5 -24.58 27.13 0.67
N PHE A 6 -25.04 26.21 1.53
CA PHE A 6 -24.21 25.15 2.12
C PHE A 6 -24.18 23.82 1.33
N ALA A 7 -24.85 23.74 0.17
CA ALA A 7 -25.01 22.48 -0.57
C ALA A 7 -23.82 22.10 -1.49
N THR A 8 -22.79 22.93 -1.63
CA THR A 8 -21.72 22.70 -2.62
C THR A 8 -20.44 22.05 -2.06
N LEU A 9 -20.31 21.89 -0.73
CA LEU A 9 -19.12 21.27 -0.13
C LEU A 9 -19.16 19.73 -0.05
N ALA A 10 -20.25 19.09 -0.47
CA ALA A 10 -20.39 17.63 -0.43
C ALA A 10 -19.79 16.89 -1.64
N PHE A 11 -19.12 17.60 -2.56
CA PHE A 11 -18.57 17.02 -3.80
C PHE A 11 -17.03 17.01 -3.88
N LEU A 12 -16.31 17.25 -2.77
CA LEU A 12 -14.87 17.05 -2.72
C LEU A 12 -14.54 15.81 -1.89
N GLY A 13 -14.11 14.74 -2.56
CA GLY A 13 -13.00 13.94 -2.03
C GLY A 13 -13.21 12.46 -1.74
N LEU A 14 -14.22 11.78 -2.31
CA LEU A 14 -14.32 10.31 -2.28
C LEU A 14 -13.32 9.61 -3.25
N ALA A 15 -12.13 10.18 -3.43
CA ALA A 15 -11.14 9.68 -4.38
C ALA A 15 -9.77 9.48 -3.73
N LEU A 16 -9.69 8.73 -2.63
CA LEU A 16 -8.45 8.08 -2.16
C LEU A 16 -8.76 6.74 -1.45
N ALA A 17 -9.65 5.92 -2.03
CA ALA A 17 -9.61 4.48 -1.81
C ALA A 17 -8.79 3.85 -2.94
N SER A 18 -7.52 4.23 -3.03
CA SER A 18 -6.53 3.49 -3.81
C SER A 18 -5.67 2.76 -2.79
N PRO A 19 -5.71 1.42 -2.70
CA PRO A 19 -4.74 0.71 -1.90
C PRO A 19 -3.35 1.01 -2.50
N ALA A 20 -2.45 1.49 -1.65
CA ALA A 20 -1.02 1.44 -1.86
C ALA A 20 -0.49 2.01 -3.19
N ALA A 21 -0.60 3.32 -3.38
CA ALA A 21 0.57 4.06 -3.87
C ALA A 21 1.38 4.50 -2.64
N ASN A 22 1.82 3.51 -1.84
CA ASN A 22 2.88 3.75 -0.89
C ASN A 22 4.05 4.25 -1.74
N SER A 23 4.40 5.49 -1.46
CA SER A 23 5.72 6.08 -1.60
C SER A 23 6.68 5.18 -2.35
N ALA A 24 7.18 5.68 -3.47
CA ALA A 24 8.56 5.39 -3.87
C ALA A 24 9.54 5.91 -2.79
N SER A 25 9.37 5.44 -1.54
CA SER A 25 10.50 5.02 -0.74
C SER A 25 11.25 4.06 -1.63
N ASN A 26 12.54 4.34 -1.78
CA ASN A 26 13.52 3.59 -2.54
C ASN A 26 13.73 2.19 -1.91
N THR A 27 12.63 1.47 -1.71
CA THR A 27 12.52 0.15 -1.11
C THR A 27 12.70 -0.79 -2.28
N ALA A 28 13.90 -1.37 -2.38
CA ALA A 28 14.31 -2.22 -3.49
C ALA A 28 13.17 -3.18 -3.89
N THR A 29 12.75 -3.14 -5.15
CA THR A 29 11.72 -4.03 -5.66
C THR A 29 12.30 -5.43 -5.77
N LEU A 30 11.76 -6.37 -5.00
CA LEU A 30 12.22 -7.74 -4.95
C LEU A 30 11.58 -8.56 -6.11
N PRO A 31 12.35 -9.33 -6.88
CA PRO A 31 11.79 -10.18 -7.93
C PRO A 31 10.99 -11.35 -7.34
N SER A 32 10.10 -11.97 -8.13
CA SER A 32 9.40 -13.19 -7.72
C SER A 32 10.41 -14.28 -7.34
N GLY A 33 10.14 -14.99 -6.25
CA GLY A 33 11.05 -15.98 -5.65
C GLY A 33 12.13 -15.39 -4.73
N ALA A 34 12.26 -14.06 -4.63
CA ALA A 34 13.20 -13.45 -3.70
C ALA A 34 12.70 -13.50 -2.25
N THR A 35 13.63 -13.54 -1.31
CA THR A 35 13.33 -13.43 0.12
C THR A 35 12.78 -12.04 0.44
N CYS A 36 11.66 -12.00 1.15
CA CYS A 36 10.99 -10.78 1.57
C CYS A 36 10.61 -10.86 3.05
N ASN A 37 10.41 -9.70 3.68
CA ASN A 37 9.85 -9.64 5.03
C ASN A 37 8.48 -8.99 4.99
N LYS A 38 7.53 -9.49 5.80
CA LYS A 38 6.18 -8.92 5.94
C LYS A 38 6.16 -7.47 6.41
N ASP A 39 7.24 -7.02 7.05
CA ASP A 39 7.41 -5.64 7.52
C ASP A 39 7.96 -4.70 6.43
N GLY A 40 8.34 -5.23 5.25
CA GLY A 40 8.90 -4.46 4.14
C GLY A 40 10.33 -3.96 4.37
N SER A 41 11.01 -4.39 5.43
CA SER A 41 12.37 -3.96 5.78
C SER A 41 13.42 -4.29 4.71
N MET A 42 13.20 -5.36 3.93
CA MET A 42 14.11 -5.81 2.87
C MET A 42 13.79 -5.29 1.47
N GLY A 43 12.68 -4.58 1.29
CA GLY A 43 12.12 -4.39 -0.04
C GLY A 43 10.64 -4.75 -0.10
N ASN A 44 9.97 -4.35 -1.16
CA ASN A 44 8.63 -4.83 -1.47
C ASN A 44 8.70 -5.71 -2.73
N CYS A 45 7.93 -6.80 -2.74
CA CYS A 45 7.85 -7.66 -3.91
C CYS A 45 7.31 -6.89 -5.11
N GLN A 46 7.80 -7.16 -6.32
CA GLN A 46 7.31 -6.54 -7.54
C GLN A 46 5.79 -6.77 -7.73
N SER A 47 5.31 -7.93 -7.30
CA SER A 47 3.89 -8.30 -7.27
C SER A 47 3.10 -7.66 -6.12
N GLY A 48 3.79 -7.07 -5.14
CA GLY A 48 3.23 -6.59 -3.88
C GLY A 48 2.87 -7.71 -2.90
N LEU A 49 3.19 -8.98 -3.21
CA LEU A 49 2.83 -10.13 -2.39
C LEU A 49 4.08 -10.80 -1.81
N CYS A 50 4.23 -10.68 -0.49
CA CYS A 50 5.21 -11.42 0.31
C CYS A 50 4.51 -12.54 1.07
N VAL A 51 4.82 -13.80 0.78
CA VAL A 51 4.27 -14.95 1.49
C VAL A 51 5.25 -15.37 2.59
N GLN A 52 4.89 -15.07 3.83
CA GLN A 52 5.64 -15.42 5.03
C GLN A 52 4.74 -16.19 5.98
N GLU A 53 5.18 -17.38 6.43
CA GLU A 53 4.47 -18.11 7.49
C GLU A 53 4.59 -17.37 8.83
N GLU A 54 3.59 -17.48 9.70
CA GLU A 54 3.52 -16.72 10.96
C GLU A 54 4.74 -16.93 11.89
N ASN A 55 5.35 -18.11 11.82
CA ASN A 55 6.53 -18.48 12.63
C ASN A 55 7.86 -18.39 11.85
N ALA A 56 7.83 -18.04 10.57
CA ALA A 56 9.03 -17.92 9.76
C ALA A 56 9.67 -16.53 9.93
N SER A 57 10.99 -16.47 10.06
CA SER A 57 11.71 -15.19 10.19
C SER A 57 11.69 -14.35 8.91
N THR A 58 11.56 -15.01 7.75
CA THR A 58 11.46 -14.37 6.41
C THR A 58 10.45 -15.12 5.54
N GLY A 59 9.95 -14.48 4.48
CA GLY A 59 9.03 -15.03 3.48
C GLY A 59 9.61 -14.99 2.07
N THR A 60 8.78 -15.33 1.07
CA THR A 60 9.15 -15.34 -0.36
C THR A 60 8.17 -14.53 -1.19
N CYS A 61 8.69 -13.77 -2.16
CA CYS A 61 7.88 -13.02 -3.12
C CYS A 61 7.20 -13.96 -4.12
N GLN A 62 5.92 -13.73 -4.38
CA GLN A 62 5.13 -14.48 -5.37
C GLN A 62 4.75 -13.56 -6.51
#